data_AF-A0A1W5ZQH7-F1
#
_entry.id   AF-A0A1W5ZQH7-F1
#
_cell.length_a   1.000
_cell.length_b   1.000
_cell.length_c   1.000
_cell.angle_alpha   90.00
_cell.angle_beta   90.00
_cell.angle_gamma   90.00
#
_symmetry.space_group_name_H-M   'P 1'
#
loop_
_entity.id
_entity.type
_entity.pdbx_description
1 polymer ?
#
loop_
_entity_poly.entity_id
_entity_poly.type
_entity_poly.pdbx_seq_one_letter_code
_entity_poly.pdbx_strand_id
1 'polypeptide(L)'
;MVLTGTLVNGACIFLGTLLGLFFTKIPERFKETVMSGVGLAVILIGLQMAFHTENIVVVLLSLLFGAIFGEAIHLEEKLEYIGRWIEQRFTKPEQESTIAQGFITASLIFVIGALAVIGALDSGLRNDHEVLITKAIIDGFVALVLTSTLGVGVIFSVVPVVMYEGSIALLATQIDRWIPQDILDLFIVEMTATGGLLIVAIGLNLLKLTQIRVANLLPSLLLVGFVLYFSQLF
;
A
#
# COMPACT_ATOMS: atom_id res chain seq x y z
N MET A 1 -4.69 14.26 18.45
CA MET A 1 -3.22 14.09 18.56
C MET A 1 -2.75 13.87 17.14
N VAL A 2 -1.55 14.31 16.77
CA VAL A 2 -1.04 14.16 15.39
C VAL A 2 -1.20 12.74 14.83
N LEU A 3 -1.05 11.71 15.68
CA LEU A 3 -1.13 10.30 15.29
C LEU A 3 -2.55 9.70 15.33
N THR A 4 -3.59 10.47 15.65
CA THR A 4 -4.94 9.92 15.86
C THR A 4 -5.46 9.22 14.59
N GLY A 5 -5.34 9.86 13.42
CA GLY A 5 -5.77 9.24 12.15
C GLY A 5 -5.03 7.94 11.85
N THR A 6 -3.71 7.92 12.01
CA THR A 6 -2.85 6.74 11.80
C THR A 6 -3.22 5.57 12.71
N LEU A 7 -3.46 5.85 14.00
CA LEU A 7 -3.84 4.82 14.96
C LEU A 7 -5.25 4.28 14.68
N VAL A 8 -6.17 5.14 14.23
CA VAL A 8 -7.50 4.71 13.79
C VAL A 8 -7.38 3.80 12.56
N ASN A 9 -6.52 4.13 11.59
CA ASN A 9 -6.29 3.26 10.44
C ASN A 9 -5.74 1.89 10.86
N GLY A 10 -4.66 1.87 11.65
CA GLY A 10 -4.11 0.63 12.19
C GLY A 10 -5.14 -0.20 12.97
N ALA A 11 -6.01 0.45 13.75
CA ALA A 11 -7.09 -0.22 14.48
C ALA A 11 -8.16 -0.80 13.54
N CYS A 12 -8.57 -0.07 12.49
CA CYS A 12 -9.53 -0.56 11.50
C CYS A 12 -8.97 -1.75 10.71
N ILE A 13 -7.70 -1.73 10.31
CA ILE A 13 -7.03 -2.87 9.66
C ILE A 13 -7.02 -4.06 10.63
N PHE A 14 -6.61 -3.85 11.88
CA PHE A 14 -6.58 -4.90 12.89
C PHE A 14 -7.96 -5.54 13.12
N LEU A 15 -8.99 -4.72 13.32
CA LEU A 15 -10.37 -5.19 13.50
C LEU A 15 -10.91 -5.87 12.24
N GLY A 16 -10.64 -5.31 11.07
CA GLY A 16 -10.99 -5.89 9.77
C GLY A 16 -10.38 -7.28 9.61
N THR A 17 -9.10 -7.43 9.91
CA THR A 17 -8.42 -8.72 9.94
C THR A 17 -9.03 -9.68 10.94
N LEU A 18 -9.28 -9.27 12.19
CA LEU A 18 -9.95 -10.15 13.16
C LEU A 18 -11.32 -10.64 12.68
N LEU A 19 -12.11 -9.77 12.06
CA LEU A 19 -13.39 -10.14 11.46
C LEU A 19 -13.20 -11.10 10.29
N GLY A 20 -12.23 -10.83 9.41
CA GLY A 20 -11.90 -11.67 8.27
C GLY A 20 -11.44 -13.08 8.67
N LEU A 21 -10.80 -13.24 9.83
CA LEU A 21 -10.39 -14.54 10.36
C LEU A 21 -11.58 -15.47 10.63
N PHE A 22 -12.76 -14.95 11.02
CA PHE A 22 -13.95 -15.77 11.18
C PHE A 22 -14.44 -16.38 9.86
N PHE A 23 -14.12 -15.75 8.74
CA PHE A 23 -14.47 -16.19 7.39
C PHE A 23 -13.37 -17.05 6.74
N THR A 24 -12.34 -17.48 7.46
CA THR A 24 -11.25 -18.30 6.88
C THR A 24 -11.63 -19.76 6.65
N LYS A 25 -12.69 -20.28 7.30
CA LYS A 25 -13.19 -21.66 7.15
C LYS A 25 -14.13 -21.85 5.96
N ILE A 26 -13.83 -21.19 4.85
CA ILE A 26 -14.61 -21.29 3.62
C ILE A 26 -14.05 -22.43 2.75
N PRO A 27 -14.88 -23.21 2.04
CA PRO A 27 -14.38 -24.26 1.14
C PRO A 27 -13.50 -23.70 0.02
N GLU A 28 -12.50 -24.46 -0.44
CA GLU A 28 -11.45 -23.96 -1.34
C GLU A 28 -12.00 -23.33 -2.63
N ARG A 29 -13.04 -23.93 -3.22
CA ARG A 29 -13.72 -23.40 -4.42
C ARG A 29 -14.29 -21.99 -4.22
N PHE A 30 -14.79 -21.70 -3.02
CA PHE A 30 -15.27 -20.36 -2.70
C PHE A 30 -14.09 -19.41 -2.49
N LYS A 31 -12.98 -19.85 -1.88
CA LYS A 31 -11.77 -19.01 -1.75
C LYS A 31 -11.23 -18.58 -3.10
N GLU A 32 -11.17 -19.49 -4.08
CA GLU A 32 -10.73 -19.16 -5.46
C GLU A 32 -11.63 -18.10 -6.10
N THR A 33 -12.95 -18.25 -5.95
CA THR A 33 -13.93 -17.31 -6.52
C THR A 33 -13.85 -15.95 -5.82
N VAL A 34 -13.74 -15.95 -4.48
CA VAL A 34 -13.59 -14.73 -3.68
C VAL A 34 -12.29 -14.04 -4.06
N MET A 35 -11.15 -14.75 -4.07
CA MET A 35 -9.85 -14.22 -4.51
C MET A 35 -9.92 -13.58 -5.90
N SER A 36 -10.64 -14.20 -6.83
CA SER A 36 -10.87 -13.62 -8.16
C SER A 36 -11.64 -12.31 -8.07
N GLY A 37 -12.71 -12.26 -7.26
CA GLY A 37 -13.46 -11.04 -6.98
C GLY A 37 -12.60 -9.94 -6.34
N VAL A 38 -11.75 -10.30 -5.36
CA VAL A 38 -10.81 -9.37 -4.73
C VAL A 38 -9.81 -8.83 -5.73
N GLY A 39 -9.17 -9.70 -6.52
CA GLY A 39 -8.21 -9.30 -7.55
C GLY A 39 -8.83 -8.33 -8.56
N LEU A 40 -10.06 -8.59 -9.01
CA LEU A 40 -10.80 -7.69 -9.90
C LEU A 40 -11.11 -6.34 -9.24
N ALA A 41 -11.52 -6.32 -7.98
CA ALA A 41 -11.77 -5.09 -7.24
C ALA A 41 -10.48 -4.27 -7.04
N VAL A 42 -9.37 -4.93 -6.70
CA VAL A 42 -8.04 -4.31 -6.57
C VAL A 42 -7.60 -3.69 -7.91
N ILE A 43 -7.79 -4.39 -9.03
CA ILE A 43 -7.51 -3.85 -10.36
C ILE A 43 -8.39 -2.61 -10.63
N LEU A 44 -9.69 -2.67 -10.34
CA LEU A 44 -10.60 -1.54 -10.55
C LEU A 44 -10.13 -0.30 -9.78
N ILE A 45 -9.79 -0.47 -8.49
CA ILE A 45 -9.27 0.61 -7.64
C ILE A 45 -7.96 1.16 -8.22
N GLY A 46 -7.03 0.27 -8.56
CA GLY A 46 -5.75 0.67 -9.14
C GLY A 46 -5.90 1.42 -10.46
N LEU A 47 -6.83 1.02 -11.33
CA LEU A 47 -7.12 1.71 -12.58
C LEU A 47 -7.77 3.08 -12.36
N GLN A 48 -8.73 3.19 -11.43
CA GLN A 48 -9.32 4.48 -11.07
C GLN A 48 -8.23 5.46 -10.62
N MET A 49 -7.31 5.00 -9.76
CA MET A 49 -6.17 5.80 -9.32
C MET A 49 -5.19 6.12 -10.47
N ALA A 50 -4.84 5.15 -11.30
CA ALA A 50 -3.92 5.31 -12.43
C ALA A 50 -4.42 6.34 -13.47
N PHE A 51 -5.73 6.40 -13.70
CA PHE A 51 -6.33 7.32 -14.66
C PHE A 51 -6.38 8.78 -14.19
N HIS A 52 -6.04 9.07 -12.93
CA HIS A 52 -5.91 10.45 -12.46
C HIS A 52 -4.62 11.16 -12.93
N THR A 53 -3.67 10.46 -13.57
CA THR A 53 -2.42 11.08 -14.05
C THR A 53 -2.66 12.28 -14.97
N GLU A 54 -1.94 13.37 -14.70
CA GLU A 54 -1.91 14.54 -15.57
C GLU A 54 -0.63 14.55 -16.43
N ASN A 55 0.42 13.87 -15.97
CA ASN A 55 1.69 13.75 -16.65
C ASN A 55 2.19 12.29 -16.67
N ILE A 56 1.77 11.57 -17.71
CA ILE A 56 2.18 10.17 -17.93
C ILE A 56 3.70 10.00 -18.02
N VAL A 57 4.45 11.02 -18.45
CA VAL A 57 5.92 10.95 -18.55
C VAL A 57 6.54 10.87 -17.15
N VAL A 58 6.01 11.61 -16.18
CA VAL A 58 6.46 11.55 -14.78
C VAL A 58 6.24 10.15 -14.21
N VAL A 59 5.06 9.57 -14.42
CA VAL A 59 4.73 8.20 -13.99
C VAL A 59 5.68 7.19 -14.63
N LEU A 60 5.90 7.27 -15.94
CA LEU A 60 6.76 6.34 -16.68
C LEU A 60 8.21 6.41 -16.23
N LEU A 61 8.78 7.61 -16.09
CA LEU A 61 10.15 7.79 -15.61
C LEU A 61 10.29 7.33 -14.16
N SER A 62 9.32 7.63 -13.31
CA SER A 62 9.31 7.20 -11.91
C SER A 62 9.27 5.68 -11.80
N LEU A 63 8.43 5.00 -12.58
CA LEU A 63 8.39 3.54 -12.66
C LEU A 63 9.71 2.94 -13.16
N LEU A 64 10.28 3.51 -14.23
CA LEU A 64 11.52 3.01 -14.82
C LEU A 64 12.70 3.14 -13.85
N PHE A 65 12.93 4.34 -13.32
CA PHE A 65 14.01 4.54 -12.36
C PHE A 65 13.73 3.79 -11.06
N GLY A 66 12.46 3.74 -10.63
CA GLY A 66 12.03 3.00 -9.45
C GLY A 66 12.34 1.52 -9.54
N ALA A 67 12.05 0.91 -10.69
CA ALA A 67 12.37 -0.48 -10.98
C ALA A 67 13.89 -0.73 -10.94
N ILE A 68 14.69 0.15 -11.55
CA ILE A 68 16.16 0.03 -11.53
C ILE A 68 16.69 0.10 -10.10
N PHE A 69 16.25 1.09 -9.31
CA PHE A 69 16.66 1.24 -7.92
C PHE A 69 16.18 0.07 -7.05
N GLY A 70 14.94 -0.39 -7.22
CA GLY A 70 14.36 -1.50 -6.47
C GLY A 70 15.04 -2.82 -6.76
N GLU A 71 15.32 -3.12 -8.02
CA GLU A 71 16.08 -4.31 -8.42
C GLU A 71 17.52 -4.25 -7.89
N ALA A 72 18.18 -3.08 -7.98
CA ALA A 72 19.55 -2.92 -7.45
C ALA A 72 19.63 -3.23 -5.95
N ILE A 73 18.63 -2.83 -5.17
CA ILE A 73 18.58 -3.10 -3.73
C ILE A 73 17.93 -4.43 -3.37
N HIS A 74 17.40 -5.19 -4.34
CA HIS A 74 16.69 -6.46 -4.14
C HIS A 74 15.56 -6.32 -3.11
N LEU A 75 14.63 -5.38 -3.36
CA LEU A 75 13.62 -4.99 -2.37
C LEU A 75 12.57 -6.08 -2.13
N GLU A 76 12.14 -6.76 -3.20
CA GLU A 76 11.24 -7.91 -3.15
C GLU A 76 11.83 -9.02 -2.29
N GLU A 77 13.09 -9.39 -2.52
CA GLU A 77 13.78 -10.45 -1.78
C GLU A 77 13.89 -10.11 -0.28
N LYS A 78 14.08 -8.83 0.06
CA LYS A 78 14.10 -8.34 1.45
C LYS A 78 12.72 -8.42 2.10
N LEU A 79 11.65 -8.01 1.40
CA LEU A 79 10.29 -8.13 1.93
C LEU A 79 9.87 -9.59 2.07
N GLU A 80 10.21 -10.45 1.10
CA GLU A 80 10.02 -11.89 1.20
C GLU A 80 10.77 -12.48 2.39
N TYR A 81 12.01 -12.07 2.63
CA TYR A 81 12.77 -12.52 3.79
C TYR A 81 12.08 -12.15 5.10
N ILE A 82 11.58 -10.92 5.21
CA ILE A 82 10.81 -10.48 6.39
C ILE A 82 9.52 -11.29 6.53
N GLY A 83 8.78 -11.49 5.43
CA GLY A 83 7.56 -12.29 5.42
C GLY A 83 7.80 -13.73 5.88
N ARG A 84 8.84 -14.38 5.34
CA ARG A 84 9.27 -15.73 5.75
C ARG A 84 9.72 -15.79 7.20
N TRP A 85 10.43 -14.76 7.68
CA TRP A 85 10.84 -14.68 9.08
C TRP A 85 9.64 -14.58 10.03
N ILE A 86 8.61 -13.81 9.66
CA ILE A 86 7.35 -13.74 10.40
C ILE A 86 6.69 -15.13 10.36
N GLU A 87 6.53 -15.70 9.18
CA GLU A 87 5.91 -17.01 8.99
C GLU A 87 6.53 -18.12 9.84
N GLN A 88 7.87 -18.20 9.88
CA GLN A 88 8.60 -19.19 10.70
C GLN A 88 8.33 -19.07 12.21
N ARG A 89 7.91 -17.89 12.70
CA ARG A 89 7.56 -17.70 14.11
C ARG A 89 6.14 -18.11 14.46
N PHE A 90 5.23 -18.12 13.48
CA PHE A 90 3.80 -18.32 13.71
C PHE A 90 3.26 -19.63 13.11
N THR A 91 4.00 -20.28 12.22
CA THR A 91 3.59 -21.54 11.55
C THR A 91 4.53 -22.69 11.90
N LYS A 92 3.99 -23.91 12.02
CA LYS A 92 4.78 -25.13 12.19
C LYS A 92 5.42 -25.53 10.84
N PRO A 93 6.61 -26.15 10.81
CA PRO A 93 7.34 -26.46 9.57
C PRO A 93 6.59 -27.26 8.48
N GLU A 94 5.46 -27.90 8.82
CA GLU A 94 4.74 -28.86 7.97
C GLU A 94 3.44 -28.28 7.35
N GLN A 95 3.12 -27.00 7.55
CA GLN A 95 1.93 -26.37 6.96
C GLN A 95 2.30 -25.35 5.88
N GLU A 96 1.69 -25.48 4.70
CA GLU A 96 1.64 -24.37 3.73
C GLU A 96 0.97 -23.18 4.39
N SER A 97 1.63 -22.02 4.38
CA SER A 97 1.12 -20.80 4.98
C SER A 97 1.16 -19.65 3.99
N THR A 98 0.11 -18.86 4.01
CA THR A 98 -0.04 -17.65 3.19
C THR A 98 0.36 -16.41 3.97
N ILE A 99 1.04 -16.55 5.13
CA ILE A 99 1.38 -15.44 6.02
C ILE A 99 2.27 -14.42 5.32
N ALA A 100 3.36 -14.88 4.68
CA ALA A 100 4.28 -13.99 3.97
C ALA A 100 3.55 -13.24 2.84
N GLN A 101 2.76 -13.96 2.04
CA GLN A 101 1.99 -13.38 0.94
C GLN A 101 0.96 -12.36 1.43
N GLY A 102 0.20 -12.70 2.49
CA GLY A 102 -0.78 -11.82 3.12
C GLY A 102 -0.16 -10.55 3.67
N PHE A 103 0.99 -10.67 4.35
CA PHE A 103 1.74 -9.53 4.85
C PHE A 103 2.19 -8.60 3.71
N ILE A 104 2.87 -9.14 2.69
CA ILE A 104 3.42 -8.34 1.59
C ILE A 104 2.29 -7.67 0.80
N THR A 105 1.29 -8.44 0.38
CA THR A 105 0.17 -7.92 -0.41
C THR A 105 -0.59 -6.82 0.32
N ALA A 106 -0.96 -7.06 1.59
CA ALA A 106 -1.69 -6.06 2.37
C ALA A 106 -0.86 -4.81 2.64
N SER A 107 0.42 -4.97 3.00
CA SER A 107 1.32 -3.83 3.26
C SER A 107 1.47 -2.95 2.02
N LEU A 108 1.64 -3.55 0.84
CA LEU A 108 1.72 -2.80 -0.41
C LEU A 108 0.42 -2.05 -0.69
N ILE A 109 -0.74 -2.74 -0.64
CA ILE A 109 -2.03 -2.10 -0.93
C ILE A 109 -2.30 -0.91 0.01
N PHE A 110 -2.06 -1.06 1.31
CA PHE A 110 -2.38 -0.02 2.30
C PHE A 110 -1.41 1.16 2.31
N VAL A 111 -0.14 0.94 1.96
CA VAL A 111 0.91 1.99 2.02
C VAL A 111 0.99 2.81 0.74
N ILE A 112 0.71 2.21 -0.42
CA ILE A 112 0.96 2.83 -1.74
C ILE A 112 -0.01 4.00 -2.05
N GLY A 113 -1.16 4.08 -1.37
CA GLY A 113 -2.17 5.10 -1.66
C GLY A 113 -1.77 6.52 -1.26
N ALA A 114 -1.99 7.50 -2.15
CA ALA A 114 -1.69 8.91 -1.85
C ALA A 114 -2.49 9.47 -0.67
N LEU A 115 -3.68 8.93 -0.39
CA LEU A 115 -4.45 9.27 0.81
C LEU A 115 -3.69 8.94 2.11
N ALA A 116 -2.75 8.00 2.10
CA ALA A 116 -1.86 7.76 3.25
C ALA A 116 -0.94 8.97 3.48
N VAL A 117 -0.37 9.52 2.41
CA VAL A 117 0.56 10.66 2.48
C VAL A 117 -0.19 11.95 2.81
N ILE A 118 -1.24 12.28 2.06
CA ILE A 118 -2.05 13.47 2.30
C ILE A 118 -2.66 13.42 3.69
N GLY A 119 -3.31 12.32 4.04
CA GLY A 119 -3.98 12.20 5.32
C GLY A 119 -2.99 12.28 6.49
N ALA A 120 -1.78 11.72 6.34
CA ALA A 120 -0.74 11.87 7.34
C ALA A 120 -0.22 13.31 7.42
N LEU A 121 -0.03 14.00 6.30
CA LEU A 121 0.36 15.41 6.27
C LEU A 121 -0.70 16.31 6.91
N ASP A 122 -1.98 16.17 6.56
CA ASP A 122 -3.08 16.94 7.15
C ASP A 122 -3.24 16.66 8.65
N SER A 123 -3.07 15.40 9.06
CA SER A 123 -3.05 15.01 10.48
C SER A 123 -1.89 15.65 11.24
N GLY A 124 -0.72 15.78 10.61
CA GLY A 124 0.46 16.39 11.21
C GLY A 124 0.44 17.90 11.23
N LEU A 125 -0.07 18.54 10.18
CA LEU A 125 -0.03 19.99 9.99
C LEU A 125 -1.23 20.70 10.61
N ARG A 126 -2.41 20.15 10.35
CA ARG A 126 -3.70 20.79 10.66
C ARG A 126 -4.43 20.08 11.79
N ASN A 127 -3.89 18.95 12.26
CA ASN A 127 -4.55 18.04 13.20
C ASN A 127 -5.96 17.66 12.70
N ASP A 128 -6.08 17.54 11.37
CA ASP A 128 -7.25 17.09 10.64
C ASP A 128 -7.04 15.61 10.27
N HIS A 129 -7.97 14.77 10.71
CA HIS A 129 -7.88 13.33 10.59
C HIS A 129 -8.92 12.76 9.62
N GLU A 130 -9.74 13.59 8.97
CA GLU A 130 -10.88 13.14 8.16
C GLU A 130 -10.44 12.23 7.01
N VAL A 131 -9.34 12.59 6.33
CA VAL A 131 -8.78 11.82 5.23
C VAL A 131 -8.30 10.43 5.70
N LEU A 132 -7.54 10.36 6.81
CA LEU A 132 -7.08 9.08 7.35
C LEU A 132 -8.21 8.24 7.93
N ILE A 133 -9.25 8.84 8.52
CA ILE A 133 -10.42 8.11 9.01
C ILE A 133 -11.22 7.51 7.85
N THR A 134 -11.39 8.27 6.77
CA THR A 134 -12.04 7.76 5.55
C THR A 134 -11.26 6.59 4.98
N LYS A 135 -9.93 6.74 4.89
CA LYS A 135 -9.02 5.65 4.49
C LYS A 135 -9.12 4.44 5.42
N ALA A 136 -9.16 4.65 6.73
CA ALA A 136 -9.25 3.59 7.73
C ALA A 136 -10.44 2.65 7.51
N ILE A 137 -11.60 3.21 7.14
CA ILE A 137 -12.79 2.41 6.83
C ILE A 137 -12.56 1.53 5.60
N ILE A 138 -11.96 2.10 4.55
CA ILE A 138 -11.64 1.40 3.30
C ILE A 138 -10.62 0.29 3.56
N ASP A 139 -9.49 0.62 4.20
CA ASP A 139 -8.42 -0.32 4.53
C ASP A 139 -8.92 -1.42 5.47
N GLY A 140 -9.79 -1.10 6.44
CA GLY A 140 -10.42 -2.10 7.32
C GLY A 140 -11.30 -3.09 6.55
N PHE A 141 -12.09 -2.61 5.58
CA PHE A 141 -12.89 -3.50 4.72
C PHE A 141 -12.00 -4.35 3.81
N VAL A 142 -10.98 -3.75 3.20
CA VAL A 142 -10.01 -4.48 2.36
C VAL A 142 -9.24 -5.50 3.21
N ALA A 143 -8.87 -5.18 4.44
CA ALA A 143 -8.22 -6.10 5.38
C ALA A 143 -9.11 -7.29 5.72
N LEU A 144 -10.41 -7.08 5.95
CA LEU A 144 -11.37 -8.16 6.16
C LEU A 144 -11.39 -9.11 4.97
N VAL A 145 -11.52 -8.55 3.77
CA VAL A 145 -11.61 -9.28 2.52
C VAL A 145 -10.31 -10.06 2.25
N LEU A 146 -9.14 -9.41 2.33
CA LEU A 146 -7.84 -10.05 2.16
C LEU A 146 -7.56 -11.11 3.22
N THR A 147 -8.01 -10.90 4.46
CA THR A 147 -7.77 -11.89 5.54
C THR A 147 -8.59 -13.15 5.32
N SER A 148 -9.81 -13.04 4.79
CA SER A 148 -10.66 -14.21 4.52
C SER A 148 -10.01 -15.20 3.53
N THR A 149 -9.06 -14.72 2.72
CA THR A 149 -8.39 -15.50 1.69
C THR A 149 -6.90 -15.75 1.94
N LEU A 150 -6.15 -14.73 2.35
CA LEU A 150 -4.70 -14.78 2.61
C LEU A 150 -4.38 -15.07 4.09
N GLY A 151 -5.40 -15.15 4.95
CA GLY A 151 -5.26 -15.53 6.36
C GLY A 151 -4.61 -14.46 7.22
N VAL A 152 -4.07 -14.91 8.37
CA VAL A 152 -3.59 -14.03 9.45
C VAL A 152 -2.42 -13.13 9.05
N GLY A 153 -1.73 -13.42 7.95
CA GLY A 153 -0.60 -12.62 7.44
C GLY A 153 -0.92 -11.15 7.26
N VAL A 154 -2.17 -10.83 6.92
CA VAL A 154 -2.65 -9.44 6.73
C VAL A 154 -2.47 -8.59 7.98
N ILE A 155 -2.57 -9.16 9.19
CA ILE A 155 -2.47 -8.39 10.45
C ILE A 155 -1.13 -7.67 10.60
N PHE A 156 -0.07 -8.24 10.03
CA PHE A 156 1.27 -7.70 10.13
C PHE A 156 1.45 -6.42 9.30
N SER A 157 0.53 -6.14 8.35
CA SER A 157 0.53 -4.89 7.58
C SER A 157 0.21 -3.64 8.42
N VAL A 158 -0.37 -3.81 9.61
CA VAL A 158 -0.57 -2.70 10.56
C VAL A 158 0.76 -2.01 10.89
N VAL A 159 1.85 -2.78 10.98
CA VAL A 159 3.18 -2.24 11.30
C VAL A 159 3.68 -1.27 10.22
N PRO A 160 3.85 -1.66 8.94
CA PRO A 160 4.29 -0.73 7.91
C PRO A 160 3.32 0.43 7.70
N VAL A 161 2.00 0.24 7.83
CA VAL A 161 1.02 1.34 7.72
C VAL A 161 1.23 2.39 8.81
N VAL A 162 1.26 1.96 10.08
CA VAL A 162 1.43 2.87 11.22
C VAL A 162 2.81 3.53 11.19
N MET A 163 3.86 2.80 10.81
CA MET A 163 5.20 3.38 10.65
C MET A 163 5.22 4.43 9.52
N TYR A 164 4.64 4.12 8.37
CA TYR A 164 4.63 5.01 7.21
C TYR A 164 3.83 6.29 7.50
N GLU A 165 2.53 6.15 7.78
CA GLU A 165 1.65 7.29 8.06
C GLU A 165 2.09 8.06 9.30
N GLY A 166 2.51 7.36 10.36
CA GLY A 166 2.94 7.99 11.60
C GLY A 166 4.25 8.78 11.43
N SER A 167 5.20 8.27 10.64
CA SER A 167 6.44 9.00 10.34
C SER A 167 6.16 10.28 9.56
N ILE A 168 5.27 10.23 8.57
CA ILE A 168 4.88 11.40 7.78
C ILE A 168 4.16 12.41 8.67
N ALA A 169 3.20 11.98 9.49
CA ALA A 169 2.46 12.86 10.38
C ALA A 169 3.36 13.58 11.39
N LEU A 170 4.36 12.88 11.96
CA LEU A 170 5.32 13.49 12.89
C LEU A 170 6.28 14.46 12.21
N LEU A 171 6.61 14.23 10.93
CA LEU A 171 7.52 15.08 10.16
C LEU A 171 6.80 16.17 9.37
N ALA A 172 5.46 16.18 9.35
CA ALA A 172 4.68 17.02 8.45
C ALA A 172 5.00 18.51 8.59
N THR A 173 5.17 19.02 9.82
CA THR A 173 5.52 20.43 10.08
C THR A 173 6.87 20.84 9.48
N GLN A 174 7.78 19.88 9.29
CA GLN A 174 9.05 20.14 8.61
C GLN A 174 8.88 20.11 7.09
N ILE A 175 7.93 19.34 6.57
CA ILE A 175 7.67 19.18 5.14
C ILE A 175 6.99 20.44 4.56
N ASP A 176 5.95 20.97 5.22
CA ASP A 176 5.18 22.14 4.77
C ASP A 176 6.02 23.41 4.60
N ARG A 177 7.09 23.56 5.40
CA ARG A 177 7.99 24.72 5.29
C ARG A 177 8.85 24.70 4.02
N TRP A 178 9.05 23.53 3.39
CA TRP A 178 9.99 23.36 2.28
C TRP A 178 9.30 23.08 0.94
N ILE A 179 8.04 22.64 0.94
CA ILE A 179 7.33 22.22 -0.28
C ILE A 179 6.14 23.17 -0.55
N PRO A 180 6.15 23.94 -1.66
CA PRO A 180 5.00 24.70 -2.12
C PRO A 180 3.76 23.83 -2.35
N GLN A 181 2.56 24.34 -2.03
CA GLN A 181 1.31 23.57 -2.13
C GLN A 181 1.03 23.07 -3.56
N ASP A 182 1.30 23.89 -4.58
CA ASP A 182 1.08 23.49 -5.98
C ASP A 182 1.92 22.27 -6.39
N ILE A 183 3.15 22.16 -5.87
CA ILE A 183 4.04 21.01 -6.13
C ILE A 183 3.54 19.78 -5.37
N LEU A 184 3.03 19.99 -4.15
CA LEU A 184 2.48 18.92 -3.34
C LEU A 184 1.24 18.30 -4.01
N ASP A 185 0.33 19.12 -4.55
CA ASP A 185 -0.87 18.66 -5.25
C ASP A 185 -0.51 17.84 -6.50
N LEU A 186 0.44 18.32 -7.31
CA LEU A 186 0.90 17.57 -8.48
C LEU A 186 1.60 16.26 -8.09
N PHE A 187 2.41 16.29 -7.02
CA PHE A 187 3.04 15.09 -6.46
C PHE A 187 2.02 14.07 -5.99
N ILE A 188 0.96 14.51 -5.33
CA ILE A 188 -0.16 13.67 -4.91
C ILE A 188 -0.81 12.98 -6.11
N VAL A 189 -1.11 13.73 -7.17
CA VAL A 189 -1.76 13.19 -8.37
C VAL A 189 -0.88 12.12 -9.03
N GLU A 190 0.39 12.44 -9.27
CA GLU A 190 1.29 11.50 -9.96
C GLU A 190 1.71 10.32 -9.07
N MET A 191 1.80 10.51 -7.75
CA MET A 191 2.00 9.41 -6.80
C MET A 191 0.76 8.51 -6.77
N THR A 192 -0.44 9.08 -6.75
CA THR A 192 -1.70 8.31 -6.82
C THR A 192 -1.72 7.46 -8.07
N ALA A 193 -1.37 8.04 -9.21
CA ALA A 193 -1.40 7.33 -10.48
C ALA A 193 -0.34 6.21 -10.55
N THR A 194 0.89 6.52 -10.13
CA THR A 194 1.98 5.53 -10.04
C THR A 194 1.59 4.40 -9.10
N GLY A 195 1.08 4.73 -7.91
CA GLY A 195 0.59 3.76 -6.94
C GLY A 195 -0.58 2.93 -7.45
N GLY A 196 -1.49 3.54 -8.21
CA GLY A 196 -2.58 2.87 -8.91
C GLY A 196 -2.07 1.76 -9.83
N LEU A 197 -1.02 2.02 -10.62
CA LEU A 197 -0.40 1.01 -11.49
C LEU A 197 0.26 -0.14 -10.68
N LEU A 198 0.91 0.17 -9.56
CA LEU A 198 1.45 -0.84 -8.66
C LEU A 198 0.32 -1.73 -8.09
N ILE A 199 -0.81 -1.13 -7.70
CA ILE A 199 -2.00 -1.85 -7.22
C ILE A 199 -2.60 -2.72 -8.33
N VAL A 200 -2.66 -2.25 -9.58
CA VAL A 200 -3.08 -3.08 -10.73
C VAL A 200 -2.17 -4.30 -10.86
N ALA A 201 -0.85 -4.14 -10.73
CA ALA A 201 0.09 -5.25 -10.78
C ALA A 201 -0.15 -6.27 -9.64
N ILE A 202 -0.47 -5.80 -8.43
CA ILE A 202 -0.86 -6.68 -7.30
C ILE A 202 -2.13 -7.45 -7.66
N GLY A 203 -3.15 -6.77 -8.19
CA GLY A 203 -4.41 -7.40 -8.59
C GLY A 203 -4.21 -8.46 -9.68
N LEU A 204 -3.36 -8.21 -10.68
CA LEU A 204 -3.01 -9.20 -11.71
C LEU A 204 -2.28 -10.42 -11.14
N ASN A 205 -1.38 -10.20 -10.18
CA ASN A 205 -0.70 -11.30 -9.46
C ASN A 205 -1.69 -12.11 -8.60
N LEU A 206 -2.67 -11.46 -7.95
CA LEU A 206 -3.73 -12.14 -7.18
C LEU A 206 -4.61 -13.02 -8.08
N LEU A 207 -4.88 -12.57 -9.30
CA LEU A 207 -5.56 -13.36 -10.33
C LEU A 207 -4.66 -14.45 -10.96
N LYS A 208 -3.39 -14.54 -10.55
CA LYS A 208 -2.37 -15.45 -11.09
C LYS A 208 -2.14 -15.30 -12.60
N LEU A 209 -2.43 -14.11 -13.14
CA LEU A 209 -2.21 -13.79 -14.56
C LEU A 209 -0.76 -13.39 -14.83
N THR A 210 -0.09 -12.83 -13.82
CA THR A 210 1.30 -12.35 -13.90
C THR A 210 2.09 -12.70 -12.64
N GLN A 211 3.40 -12.47 -12.68
CA GLN A 211 4.32 -12.57 -11.54
C GLN A 211 5.23 -11.33 -11.49
N ILE A 212 4.61 -10.17 -11.31
CA ILE A 212 5.32 -8.88 -11.25
C ILE A 212 5.92 -8.71 -9.85
N ARG A 213 7.21 -8.39 -9.76
CA ARG A 213 7.87 -8.05 -8.49
C ARG A 213 7.51 -6.62 -8.06
N VAL A 214 6.30 -6.46 -7.53
CA VAL A 214 5.73 -5.14 -7.21
C VAL A 214 6.57 -4.41 -6.16
N ALA A 215 7.19 -5.12 -5.22
CA ALA A 215 8.05 -4.49 -4.23
C ALA A 215 9.24 -3.79 -4.89
N ASN A 216 9.83 -4.36 -5.95
CA ASN A 216 10.91 -3.70 -6.70
C ASN A 216 10.44 -2.45 -7.44
N LEU A 217 9.13 -2.25 -7.61
CA LEU A 217 8.58 -1.01 -8.17
C LEU A 217 8.28 0.05 -7.10
N LEU A 218 8.25 -0.29 -5.80
CA LEU A 218 7.95 0.67 -4.73
C LEU A 218 8.78 1.96 -4.74
N PRO A 219 10.10 1.94 -5.06
CA PRO A 219 10.89 3.17 -5.09
C PRO A 219 10.37 4.20 -6.09
N SER A 220 9.55 3.79 -7.07
CA SER A 220 8.90 4.71 -8.01
C SER A 220 8.07 5.79 -7.31
N LEU A 221 7.40 5.46 -6.19
CA LEU A 221 6.56 6.42 -5.45
C LEU A 221 7.37 7.57 -4.87
N LEU A 222 8.60 7.28 -4.40
CA LEU A 222 9.52 8.31 -3.93
C LEU A 222 10.09 9.11 -5.10
N LEU A 223 10.37 8.44 -6.22
CA LEU A 223 10.94 9.07 -7.41
C LEU A 223 9.98 10.01 -8.13
N VAL A 224 8.66 9.88 -7.94
CA VAL A 224 7.69 10.88 -8.43
C VAL A 224 8.09 12.30 -8.00
N GLY A 225 8.42 12.48 -6.71
CA GLY A 225 8.83 13.79 -6.19
C GLY A 225 10.13 14.31 -6.83
N PHE A 226 11.10 13.42 -7.04
CA PHE A 226 12.36 13.78 -7.70
C PHE A 226 12.15 14.14 -9.18
N VAL A 227 11.40 13.33 -9.92
CA VAL A 227 11.14 13.57 -11.35
C VAL A 227 10.35 14.86 -11.54
N LEU A 228 9.34 15.12 -10.70
CA LEU A 228 8.58 16.37 -10.74
C LEU A 228 9.47 17.60 -10.50
N TYR A 229 10.34 17.55 -9.49
CA TYR A 229 11.29 18.63 -9.22
C TYR A 229 12.17 18.95 -10.43
N PHE A 230 12.71 17.93 -11.11
CA PHE A 230 13.49 18.13 -12.34
C PHE A 230 12.65 18.61 -13.52
N SER A 231 11.40 18.17 -13.64
CA SER A 231 10.51 18.60 -14.73
C SER A 231 10.13 20.07 -14.68
N GLN A 232 10.16 20.68 -13.49
CA GLN A 232 9.88 22.12 -13.29
C GLN A 232 11.11 23.02 -13.49
N LEU A 233 12.30 22.43 -13.56
CA LEU A 233 13.56 23.16 -13.81
C LEU A 233 13.79 23.48 -15.29
N PHE A 234 13.02 22.85 -16.20
CA PHE A 234 13.12 23.00 -17.65
C PHE A 234 11.77 23.43 -18.24
#